data_AF-B3S4H6-F1
#
_entry.id   AF-B3S4H6-F1
#
_cell.length_a   1.000
_cell.length_b   1.000
_cell.length_c   1.000
_cell.angle_alpha   90.00
_cell.angle_beta   90.00
_cell.angle_gamma   90.00
#
_symmetry.space_group_name_H-M   'P 1'
#
loop_
_entity.id
_entity.type
_entity.pdbx_description
1 polymer ?
#
loop_
_entity_poly.entity_id
_entity_poly.type
_entity_poly.pdbx_seq_one_letter_code
_entity_poly.pdbx_strand_id
1 'polypeptide(L)'
;MLRSCIVSAPGKVILNGEHAVVYGKNAIAASLGLRTIAHFTPATDENSIIIELPDISIKRKWSCDTIAAALHLPLGNPLNPSPPTFKQLAALVSLAGTQADTTDNKSLAILTFLFLYAAIIRTSDG
;
A
#
# COMPACT_ATOMS: atom_id res chain seq x y z
N MET A 1 1.20 19.32 -17.79
CA MET A 1 1.94 18.18 -18.39
C MET A 1 1.86 17.03 -17.41
N LEU A 2 1.04 16.00 -17.70
CA LEU A 2 1.00 14.80 -16.86
C LEU A 2 2.31 14.04 -17.07
N ARG A 3 3.13 13.89 -16.03
CA ARG A 3 4.46 13.26 -16.11
C ARG A 3 4.36 11.82 -15.63
N SER A 4 4.91 10.89 -16.40
CA SER A 4 5.23 9.57 -15.90
C SER A 4 6.46 9.64 -14.99
N CYS A 5 6.54 8.75 -14.01
CA CYS A 5 7.74 8.60 -13.19
C CYS A 5 8.02 7.12 -12.89
N ILE A 6 9.30 6.82 -12.73
CA ILE A 6 9.77 5.49 -12.32
C ILE A 6 10.55 5.69 -11.03
N VAL A 7 10.19 4.95 -10.00
CA VAL A 7 10.87 4.97 -8.70
C VAL A 7 11.31 3.56 -8.33
N SER A 8 12.29 3.45 -7.45
CA SER A 8 12.73 2.16 -6.94
C SER A 8 13.14 2.23 -5.47
N ALA A 9 12.91 1.14 -4.75
CA ALA A 9 13.27 0.97 -3.35
C ALA A 9 14.12 -0.30 -3.16
N PRO A 10 15.19 -0.28 -2.34
CA PRO A 10 15.98 -1.47 -2.03
C PRO A 10 15.25 -2.37 -1.03
N GLY A 11 15.56 -3.67 -1.07
CA GLY A 11 15.25 -4.59 0.02
C GLY A 11 16.11 -4.31 1.26
N LYS A 12 15.86 -5.05 2.34
CA LYS A 12 16.67 -5.03 3.56
C LYS A 12 17.20 -6.40 3.91
N VAL A 13 18.34 -6.44 4.60
CA VAL A 13 18.87 -7.62 5.28
C VAL A 13 19.23 -7.25 6.72
N ILE A 14 19.01 -8.15 7.67
CA ILE A 14 19.48 -7.98 9.05
C ILE A 14 20.85 -8.64 9.14
N LEU A 15 21.90 -7.87 9.40
CA LEU A 15 23.27 -8.38 9.51
C LEU A 15 23.54 -9.00 10.89
N ASN A 16 22.98 -8.39 11.93
CA ASN A 16 23.15 -8.83 13.32
C ASN A 16 21.93 -8.43 14.16
N GLY A 17 21.66 -9.24 15.20
CA GLY A 17 20.67 -8.92 16.22
C GLY A 17 19.24 -9.32 15.89
N GLU A 18 19.01 -10.26 14.97
CA GLU A 18 17.67 -10.74 14.60
C GLU A 18 16.88 -11.25 15.82
N HIS A 19 17.54 -11.96 16.73
CA HIS A 19 16.96 -12.46 17.98
C HIS A 19 17.08 -11.43 19.12
N ALA A 20 18.12 -10.59 19.10
CA ALA A 20 18.40 -9.62 20.16
C ALA A 20 17.39 -8.45 20.16
N VAL A 21 16.91 -8.03 18.99
CA VAL A 21 15.96 -6.92 18.85
C VAL A 21 14.61 -7.20 19.50
N VAL A 22 14.20 -8.47 19.57
CA VAL A 22 12.98 -8.91 20.26
C VAL A 22 13.02 -8.57 21.76
N TYR A 23 14.23 -8.46 22.33
CA TYR A 23 14.46 -8.09 23.73
C TYR A 23 14.89 -6.63 23.90
N GLY A 24 14.58 -5.77 22.93
CA GLY A 24 14.88 -4.34 22.98
C GLY A 24 16.36 -4.00 22.82
N LYS A 25 17.16 -4.90 22.24
CA LYS A 25 18.58 -4.64 21.91
C LYS A 25 18.72 -4.11 20.49
N ASN A 26 19.85 -3.46 20.23
CA ASN A 26 20.14 -2.93 18.90
C ASN A 26 20.33 -4.07 17.88
N ALA A 27 19.90 -3.81 16.65
CA ALA A 27 20.16 -4.65 15.50
C ALA A 27 20.78 -3.80 14.38
N ILE A 28 21.57 -4.45 13.52
CA ILE A 28 22.16 -3.81 12.35
C ILE A 28 21.43 -4.35 11.13
N ALA A 29 20.81 -3.46 10.36
CA ALA A 29 20.23 -3.78 9.07
C ALA A 29 20.95 -3.01 7.97
N ALA A 30 21.03 -3.60 6.78
CA ALA A 30 21.62 -2.99 5.60
C ALA A 30 20.66 -3.07 4.41
N SER A 31 20.79 -2.14 3.47
CA SER A 31 20.07 -2.18 2.20
C SER A 31 20.64 -3.27 1.30
N LEU A 32 19.76 -3.98 0.61
CA LEU A 32 20.12 -5.01 -0.35
C LEU A 32 19.90 -4.51 -1.79
N GLY A 33 20.79 -4.88 -2.72
CA GLY A 33 20.69 -4.53 -4.13
C GLY A 33 19.49 -5.15 -4.89
N LEU A 34 18.66 -5.95 -4.22
CA LEU A 34 17.39 -6.45 -4.74
C LEU A 34 16.35 -5.33 -4.63
N ARG A 35 15.95 -4.74 -5.76
CA ARG A 35 15.09 -3.55 -5.79
C ARG A 35 13.69 -3.87 -6.27
N THR A 36 12.70 -3.25 -5.65
CA THR A 36 11.33 -3.15 -6.18
C THR A 36 11.25 -1.88 -7.02
N ILE A 37 10.66 -1.99 -8.21
CA ILE A 37 10.47 -0.86 -9.14
C ILE A 37 8.98 -0.58 -9.27
N ALA A 38 8.59 0.68 -9.19
CA ALA A 38 7.22 1.12 -9.40
C ALA A 38 7.16 2.13 -10.56
N HIS A 39 6.26 1.88 -11.50
CA HIS A 39 6.03 2.71 -12.67
C HIS A 39 4.71 3.45 -12.49
N PHE A 40 4.75 4.78 -12.55
CA PHE A 40 3.57 5.63 -12.49
C PHE A 40 3.39 6.27 -13.86
N THR A 41 2.25 5.98 -14.47
CA THR A 41 1.83 6.59 -15.73
C THR A 41 0.45 7.20 -15.53
N PRO A 42 0.18 8.38 -16.10
CA PRO A 42 -1.17 8.92 -16.13
C PRO A 42 -2.12 7.89 -16.76
N ALA A 43 -3.27 7.68 -16.13
CA ALA A 43 -4.28 6.79 -16.67
C ALA A 43 -4.81 7.35 -18.00
N THR A 44 -5.09 6.47 -18.97
CA THR A 44 -5.72 6.85 -20.25
C THR A 44 -7.13 7.41 -20.06
N ASP A 45 -7.78 7.00 -18.97
CA ASP A 45 -9.12 7.40 -18.55
C ASP A 45 -8.97 8.25 -17.27
N GLU A 46 -9.39 9.51 -17.34
CA GLU A 46 -9.13 10.54 -16.31
C GLU A 46 -9.72 10.17 -14.94
N ASN A 47 -10.76 9.32 -14.90
CA ASN A 47 -11.48 8.97 -13.68
C ASN A 47 -11.10 7.57 -13.16
N SER A 48 -9.88 7.08 -13.43
CA SER A 48 -9.52 5.72 -13.06
C SER A 48 -8.15 5.55 -12.42
N ILE A 49 -8.09 4.61 -11.48
CA ILE A 49 -6.87 4.15 -10.81
C ILE A 49 -6.68 2.69 -11.18
N ILE A 50 -5.51 2.37 -11.75
CA ILE A 50 -5.15 1.02 -12.18
C ILE A 50 -3.90 0.60 -11.42
N ILE A 51 -3.95 -0.59 -10.81
CA ILE A 51 -2.77 -1.24 -10.23
C ILE A 51 -2.48 -2.54 -10.98
N GLU A 52 -1.20 -2.73 -11.30
CA GLU A 52 -0.68 -3.94 -11.90
C GLU A 52 0.47 -4.46 -11.04
N LEU A 53 0.33 -5.66 -10.50
CA LEU A 53 1.36 -6.36 -9.73
C LEU A 53 1.69 -7.66 -10.48
N PRO A 54 2.60 -7.61 -11.46
CA PRO A 54 2.83 -8.72 -12.40
C PRO A 54 3.38 -9.97 -11.69
N ASP A 55 4.25 -9.81 -10.70
CA ASP A 55 4.90 -10.91 -9.97
C ASP A 55 3.90 -11.80 -9.21
N ILE A 56 2.70 -11.30 -8.93
CA ILE A 56 1.61 -12.04 -8.26
C ILE A 56 0.34 -12.13 -9.12
N SER A 57 0.44 -11.79 -10.41
CA SER A 57 -0.64 -11.86 -11.40
C SER A 57 -1.91 -11.11 -10.98
N ILE A 58 -1.77 -9.85 -10.53
CA ILE A 58 -2.90 -8.98 -10.17
C ILE A 58 -2.99 -7.81 -11.13
N LYS A 59 -4.21 -7.57 -11.61
CA LYS A 59 -4.61 -6.35 -12.28
C LYS A 59 -5.98 -5.93 -11.75
N ARG A 60 -6.08 -4.68 -11.28
CA ARG A 60 -7.32 -4.10 -10.77
C ARG A 60 -7.47 -2.67 -11.26
N LYS A 61 -8.71 -2.27 -11.49
CA LYS A 61 -9.11 -0.93 -11.90
C LYS A 61 -10.26 -0.50 -10.98
N TRP A 62 -10.19 0.71 -10.47
CA TRP A 62 -11.26 1.38 -9.73
C TRP A 62 -11.54 2.74 -10.37
N SER A 63 -12.78 3.23 -10.25
CA SER A 63 -13.07 4.63 -10.56
C SER A 63 -12.70 5.52 -9.37
N CYS A 64 -12.28 6.76 -9.62
CA CYS A 64 -11.96 7.67 -8.53
C CYS A 64 -13.20 7.97 -7.67
N ASP A 65 -14.40 7.98 -8.25
CA ASP A 65 -15.66 8.16 -7.51
C ASP A 65 -15.91 7.06 -6.48
N THR A 66 -15.70 5.80 -6.85
CA THR A 66 -15.87 4.67 -5.92
C THR A 66 -14.84 4.72 -4.79
N ILE A 67 -13.61 5.10 -5.11
CA ILE A 67 -12.54 5.27 -4.12
C ILE A 67 -12.88 6.42 -3.17
N ALA A 68 -13.30 7.57 -3.69
CA ALA A 68 -13.67 8.75 -2.90
C ALA A 68 -14.85 8.46 -1.97
N ALA A 69 -15.88 7.75 -2.46
CA ALA A 69 -17.05 7.35 -1.69
C ALA A 69 -16.70 6.37 -0.56
N ALA A 70 -15.83 5.39 -0.83
CA ALA A 70 -15.42 4.40 0.16
C ALA A 70 -14.46 4.98 1.22
N LEU A 71 -13.62 5.95 0.83
CA LEU A 71 -12.57 6.50 1.67
C LEU A 71 -12.96 7.81 2.37
N HIS A 72 -14.23 8.04 2.70
CA HIS A 72 -14.63 9.25 3.44
C HIS A 72 -14.00 9.37 4.85
N LEU A 73 -13.36 8.33 5.39
CA LEU A 73 -12.70 8.29 6.71
C LEU A 73 -11.18 8.52 6.63
N PRO A 74 -10.56 9.36 7.48
CA PRO A 74 -9.10 9.54 7.47
C PRO A 74 -8.41 8.22 7.88
N LEU A 75 -7.73 7.56 6.93
CA LEU A 75 -7.05 6.29 7.18
C LEU A 75 -5.64 6.54 7.74
N GLY A 76 -5.55 6.65 9.07
CA GLY A 76 -4.28 6.68 9.79
C GLY A 76 -3.35 7.84 9.41
N ASN A 77 -2.15 7.83 9.98
CA ASN A 77 -1.08 8.75 9.62
C ASN A 77 0.11 7.91 9.13
N PRO A 78 0.63 8.11 7.91
CA PRO A 78 1.81 7.37 7.43
C PRO A 78 3.04 7.51 8.35
N LEU A 79 3.17 8.63 9.05
CA LEU A 79 4.24 8.91 10.02
C LEU A 79 3.98 8.30 11.39
N ASN A 80 2.73 8.00 11.71
CA ASN A 80 2.34 7.34 12.95
C ASN A 80 1.30 6.24 12.65
N PRO A 81 1.76 5.09 12.12
CA PRO A 81 0.88 4.06 11.62
C PRO A 81 0.09 3.42 12.77
N SER A 82 -1.23 3.47 12.66
CA SER A 82 -2.17 2.77 13.54
C SER A 82 -2.95 1.73 12.76
N PRO A 83 -3.35 0.60 13.37
CA PRO A 83 -4.23 -0.36 12.74
C PRO A 83 -5.54 0.30 12.24
N PRO A 84 -6.11 -0.14 11.11
CA PRO A 84 -7.40 0.36 10.65
C PRO A 84 -8.50 0.01 11.65
N THR A 85 -9.41 0.95 11.89
CA THR A 85 -10.64 0.68 12.65
C THR A 85 -11.53 -0.30 11.90
N PHE A 86 -12.45 -0.97 12.60
CA PHE A 86 -13.39 -1.93 11.98
C PHE A 86 -14.18 -1.32 10.80
N LYS A 87 -14.60 -0.05 10.92
CA LYS A 87 -15.30 0.66 9.84
C LYS A 87 -14.42 0.87 8.61
N GLN A 88 -13.15 1.25 8.81
CA GLN A 88 -12.19 1.43 7.72
C GLN A 88 -11.86 0.10 7.05
N LEU A 89 -11.66 -0.95 7.84
CA LEU A 89 -11.41 -2.29 7.31
C LEU A 89 -12.58 -2.80 6.47
N ALA A 90 -13.82 -2.63 6.94
CA ALA A 90 -15.01 -3.02 6.18
C ALA A 90 -15.11 -2.28 4.83
N ALA A 91 -14.80 -0.99 4.80
CA ALA A 91 -14.77 -0.21 3.55
C ALA A 91 -13.68 -0.70 2.59
N LEU A 92 -12.47 -0.96 3.09
CA LEU A 92 -11.36 -1.50 2.28
C LEU A 92 -11.69 -2.88 1.70
N VAL A 93 -12.29 -3.75 2.50
CA VAL A 93 -12.68 -5.11 2.09
C VAL A 93 -13.77 -5.06 1.02
N SER A 94 -14.77 -4.19 1.19
CA SER A 94 -15.80 -3.94 0.18
C SER A 94 -15.20 -3.45 -1.14
N LEU A 95 -14.24 -2.52 -1.07
CA LEU A 95 -13.57 -1.94 -2.22
C LEU A 95 -12.60 -2.91 -2.93
N ALA A 96 -11.94 -3.77 -2.15
CA ALA A 96 -11.08 -4.83 -2.67
C ALA A 96 -11.88 -5.95 -3.35
N GLY A 97 -13.18 -6.08 -3.02
CA GLY A 97 -14.01 -7.19 -3.47
C GLY A 97 -13.60 -8.52 -2.83
N THR A 98 -13.10 -8.47 -1.59
CA THR A 98 -12.57 -9.65 -0.86
C THR A 98 -13.32 -9.87 0.45
N GLN A 99 -12.88 -10.84 1.25
CA GLN A 99 -13.36 -11.07 2.63
C GLN A 99 -12.35 -10.51 3.64
N ALA A 100 -12.82 -10.16 4.84
CA ALA A 100 -11.97 -9.56 5.89
C ALA A 100 -10.94 -10.54 6.45
N ASP A 101 -11.29 -11.83 6.58
CA ASP A 101 -10.44 -12.87 7.17
C ASP A 101 -9.61 -13.63 6.11
N THR A 102 -9.35 -13.00 4.97
CA THR A 102 -8.62 -13.64 3.88
C THR A 102 -7.12 -13.76 4.19
N THR A 103 -6.57 -14.94 3.96
CA THR A 103 -5.12 -15.20 4.03
C THR A 103 -4.48 -15.28 2.65
N ASP A 104 -5.26 -15.05 1.60
CA ASP A 104 -4.76 -15.05 0.22
C ASP A 104 -3.85 -13.84 -0.01
N ASN A 105 -2.61 -14.12 -0.45
CA ASN A 105 -1.59 -13.11 -0.74
C ASN A 105 -2.10 -12.05 -1.70
N LYS A 106 -2.95 -12.41 -2.68
CA LYS A 106 -3.45 -11.44 -3.66
C LYS A 106 -4.43 -10.47 -3.04
N SER A 107 -5.35 -10.97 -2.25
CA SER A 107 -6.31 -10.19 -1.50
C SER A 107 -5.62 -9.25 -0.51
N LEU A 108 -4.63 -9.76 0.22
CA LEU A 108 -3.82 -8.97 1.15
C LEU A 108 -3.02 -7.87 0.44
N ALA A 109 -2.48 -8.14 -0.75
CA ALA A 109 -1.76 -7.13 -1.54
C ALA A 109 -2.69 -5.98 -1.95
N ILE A 110 -3.91 -6.29 -2.39
CA ILE A 110 -4.92 -5.28 -2.76
C ILE A 110 -5.34 -4.46 -1.52
N LEU A 111 -5.63 -5.11 -0.40
CA LEU A 111 -5.98 -4.43 0.85
C LEU A 111 -4.86 -3.50 1.33
N THR A 112 -3.62 -3.96 1.28
CA THR A 112 -2.44 -3.19 1.66
C THR A 112 -2.28 -1.95 0.77
N PHE A 113 -2.42 -2.13 -0.55
CA PHE A 113 -2.37 -1.01 -1.49
C PHE A 113 -3.45 0.03 -1.17
N LEU A 114 -4.71 -0.40 -1.02
CA LEU A 114 -5.83 0.53 -0.76
C LEU A 114 -5.66 1.26 0.57
N PHE A 115 -5.17 0.57 1.61
CA PHE A 115 -4.86 1.18 2.90
C PHE A 115 -3.78 2.26 2.78
N LEU A 116 -2.65 1.96 2.14
CA LEU A 116 -1.54 2.91 1.97
C LEU A 116 -1.93 4.08 1.05
N TYR A 117 -2.65 3.78 -0.03
CA TYR A 117 -3.17 4.79 -0.96
C TYR A 117 -4.05 5.79 -0.20
N ALA A 118 -5.03 5.30 0.56
CA ALA A 118 -5.91 6.13 1.39
C ALA A 118 -5.15 6.97 2.43
N ALA A 119 -4.12 6.40 3.06
CA ALA A 119 -3.32 7.08 4.08
C ALA A 119 -2.48 8.22 3.49
N ILE A 120 -1.97 8.07 2.27
CA ILE A 120 -1.09 9.05 1.62
C ILE A 120 -1.89 10.25 1.09
N ILE A 121 -2.98 10.02 0.36
CA ILE A 121 -3.68 11.08 -0.39
C ILE A 121 -4.37 12.09 0.54
N ARG A 122 -4.66 11.71 1.78
CA ARG A 122 -5.23 12.62 2.76
C ARG A 122 -4.23 13.44 3.57
N THR A 123 -2.94 13.17 3.43
CA THR A 123 -1.91 14.01 4.08
C THR A 123 -1.60 15.29 3.30
N SER A 124 -2.21 15.50 2.13
CA SER A 124 -2.00 16.70 1.32
C SER A 124 -2.96 17.86 1.60
N ASP A 125 -3.89 17.72 2.55
CA ASP A 125 -4.66 18.86 3.06
C ASP A 125 -3.83 19.55 4.17
N GLY A 126 -2.93 20.44 3.74
CA GLY A 126 -2.22 21.40 4.60
C GLY A 126 -3.10 22.59 4.97
#